data_AF-A0A1V2UNE4-F1
#
_entry.id   AF-A0A1V2UNE4-F1
#
_cell.length_a   1.000
_cell.length_b   1.000
_cell.length_c   1.000
_cell.angle_alpha   90.00
_cell.angle_beta   90.00
_cell.angle_gamma   90.00
#
_symmetry.space_group_name_H-M   'P 1'
#
loop_
_entity.id
_entity.type
_entity.pdbx_description
1 polymer ?
#
loop_
_entity_poly.entity_id
_entity_poly.type
_entity_poly.pdbx_seq_one_letter_code
_entity_poly.pdbx_strand_id
1 'polypeptide(L)'
;MYKSVQVEDFDFSIFPEVSSQKVREYKERNENKLIKIQDYLLDRKNTLSVDKISENLFLDIKPDIFLSHSHADEDDVIRLAILIEKELNLSVFIDSCVWGDAFKLLRKIDEKYCLNGETFDYHIRNHTTSNVFMILNSALHKIIDNCEAFVFLGTDKSIPITNTFEDKKYLVVFQKV
;
A
#
# COMPACT_ATOMS: atom_id res chain seq x y z
N MET A 1 20.98 1.51 -0.61
CA MET A 1 20.66 2.33 -1.80
C MET A 1 20.05 1.39 -2.81
N TYR A 2 18.73 1.47 -3.00
CA TYR A 2 18.01 0.61 -3.93
C TYR A 2 18.31 1.00 -5.38
N LYS A 3 18.06 0.09 -6.32
CA LYS A 3 18.03 0.38 -7.76
C LYS A 3 16.60 0.67 -8.18
N SER A 4 16.39 1.85 -8.78
CA SER A 4 15.09 2.21 -9.34
C SER A 4 15.04 1.81 -10.81
N VAL A 5 13.98 1.10 -11.22
CA VAL A 5 13.71 0.73 -12.61
C VAL A 5 12.27 1.11 -12.94
N GLN A 6 12.07 1.72 -14.10
CA GLN A 6 10.75 1.96 -14.67
C GLN A 6 10.63 1.14 -15.94
N VAL A 7 9.54 0.37 -16.04
CA VAL A 7 9.20 -0.35 -17.27
C VAL A 7 7.99 0.34 -17.88
N GLU A 8 8.11 0.73 -19.14
CA GLU A 8 7.02 1.31 -19.93
C GLU A 8 6.32 0.19 -20.72
N ASP A 9 5.01 0.33 -20.93
CA ASP A 9 4.18 -0.61 -21.69
C ASP A 9 4.33 -2.07 -21.25
N PHE A 10 4.28 -2.31 -19.94
CA PHE A 10 4.47 -3.65 -19.38
C PHE A 10 3.34 -4.60 -19.79
N ASP A 11 3.68 -5.62 -20.56
CA ASP A 11 2.74 -6.63 -21.03
C ASP A 11 2.69 -7.82 -20.07
N PHE A 12 1.59 -7.97 -19.34
CA PHE A 12 1.37 -9.10 -18.42
C PHE A 12 1.07 -10.42 -19.13
N SER A 13 0.72 -10.40 -20.43
CA SER A 13 0.34 -11.60 -21.18
C SER A 13 1.52 -12.54 -21.48
N ILE A 14 2.75 -12.05 -21.30
CA ILE A 14 3.98 -12.82 -21.56
C ILE A 14 4.28 -13.86 -20.48
N PHE A 15 3.61 -13.78 -19.32
CA PHE A 15 3.87 -14.65 -18.19
C PHE A 15 2.96 -15.89 -18.17
N PRO A 16 3.45 -17.02 -17.62
CA PRO A 16 2.61 -18.20 -17.42
C PRO A 16 1.37 -17.89 -16.57
N GLU A 17 0.27 -18.59 -16.85
CA GLU A 17 -0.99 -18.38 -16.14
C GLU A 17 -0.85 -18.74 -14.64
N VAL A 18 -1.22 -17.80 -13.77
CA VAL A 18 -1.36 -17.99 -12.34
C VAL A 18 -2.83 -17.90 -11.97
N SER A 19 -3.35 -18.96 -11.36
CA SER A 19 -4.78 -19.08 -11.04
C SER A 19 -5.24 -17.98 -10.06
N SER A 20 -6.50 -17.55 -10.23
CA SER A 20 -7.12 -16.56 -9.34
C SER A 20 -7.16 -17.00 -7.87
N GLN A 21 -7.17 -18.31 -7.61
CA GLN A 21 -7.06 -18.85 -6.25
C GLN A 21 -5.73 -18.49 -5.59
N LYS A 22 -4.61 -18.61 -6.31
CA LYS A 22 -3.28 -18.22 -5.79
C LYS A 22 -3.17 -16.72 -5.56
N VAL A 23 -3.76 -15.92 -6.44
CA VAL A 23 -3.85 -14.46 -6.26
C VAL A 23 -4.59 -14.12 -4.96
N ARG A 24 -5.72 -14.79 -4.71
CA ARG A 24 -6.49 -14.60 -3.47
C ARG A 24 -5.69 -15.00 -2.23
N GLU A 25 -5.04 -16.16 -2.24
CA GLU A 25 -4.18 -16.63 -1.14
C GLU A 25 -3.03 -15.65 -0.86
N TYR A 26 -2.46 -15.05 -1.91
CA TYR A 26 -1.42 -14.03 -1.79
C TYR A 26 -1.94 -12.77 -1.08
N LYS A 27 -3.15 -12.30 -1.43
CA LYS A 27 -3.80 -11.15 -0.78
C LYS A 27 -4.06 -11.44 0.70
N GLU A 28 -4.68 -12.58 1.01
CA GLU A 28 -5.03 -12.98 2.40
C GLU A 28 -3.77 -13.12 3.29
N ARG A 29 -2.67 -13.66 2.75
CA ARG A 29 -1.37 -13.74 3.44
C ARG A 29 -0.80 -12.37 3.81
N ASN A 30 -1.09 -11.33 3.02
CA ASN A 30 -0.53 -9.99 3.19
C ASN A 30 -1.45 -9.01 3.95
N GLU A 31 -2.78 -9.23 3.97
CA GLU A 31 -3.81 -8.37 4.60
C GLU A 31 -3.58 -8.16 6.11
N ASN A 32 -3.09 -9.17 6.82
CA ASN A 32 -2.95 -9.13 8.29
C ASN A 32 -1.80 -8.25 8.82
N LYS A 33 -0.95 -7.69 7.96
CA LYS A 33 0.20 -6.87 8.39
C LYS A 33 -0.21 -5.49 8.92
N LEU A 34 -1.36 -4.98 8.49
CA LEU A 34 -1.85 -3.64 8.83
C LEU A 34 -2.73 -3.57 10.08
N ILE A 35 -3.28 -4.69 10.52
CA ILE A 35 -4.20 -4.74 11.68
C ILE A 35 -3.52 -4.26 12.97
N LYS A 36 -2.19 -4.43 13.09
CA LYS A 36 -1.43 -3.93 14.25
C LYS A 36 -1.35 -2.40 14.32
N ILE A 37 -1.51 -1.68 13.20
CA ILE A 37 -1.45 -0.20 13.19
C ILE A 37 -2.54 0.40 14.08
N GLN A 38 -3.75 -0.20 14.09
CA GLN A 38 -4.86 0.28 14.90
C GLN A 38 -4.49 0.36 16.38
N ASP A 39 -3.73 -0.61 16.88
CA ASP A 39 -3.30 -0.68 18.28
C ASP A 39 -2.25 0.39 18.63
N TYR A 40 -1.39 0.77 17.66
CA TYR A 40 -0.35 1.78 17.87
C TYR A 40 -0.85 3.21 17.70
N LEU A 41 -1.91 3.42 16.92
CA LEU A 41 -2.55 4.72 16.76
C LEU A 41 -3.23 5.19 18.06
N LEU A 42 -3.55 4.26 18.97
CA LEU A 42 -4.57 4.45 19.99
C LEU A 42 -4.16 3.86 21.36
N ASP A 43 -3.16 4.47 22.01
CA ASP A 43 -2.93 4.23 23.45
C ASP A 43 -4.09 4.83 24.27
N ARG A 44 -4.29 4.37 25.52
CA ARG A 44 -5.41 4.71 26.44
C ARG A 44 -5.61 6.20 26.73
N LYS A 45 -4.78 7.08 26.17
CA LYS A 45 -4.80 8.54 26.29
C LYS A 45 -5.12 9.28 24.98
N ASN A 46 -5.50 8.59 23.90
CA ASN A 46 -5.75 9.17 22.58
C ASN A 46 -4.53 9.91 21.99
N THR A 47 -3.32 9.57 22.43
CA THR A 47 -2.09 10.14 21.91
C THR A 47 -1.49 9.21 20.86
N LEU A 48 -1.35 9.73 19.64
CA LEU A 48 -0.61 9.11 18.55
C LEU A 48 0.88 9.08 18.92
N SER A 49 1.43 7.93 19.31
CA SER A 49 2.87 7.80 19.52
C SER A 49 3.53 7.42 18.19
N VAL A 50 3.96 8.44 17.45
CA VAL A 50 4.69 8.31 16.17
C VAL A 50 5.90 7.38 16.33
N ASP A 51 6.56 7.42 17.49
CA ASP A 51 7.71 6.57 17.81
C ASP A 51 7.30 5.10 17.91
N LYS A 52 6.26 4.75 18.69
CA LYS A 52 5.75 3.37 18.78
C LYS A 52 5.30 2.82 17.44
N ILE A 53 4.71 3.68 16.60
CA ILE A 53 4.25 3.29 15.28
C ILE A 53 5.44 3.02 14.36
N SER A 54 6.42 3.92 14.31
CA SER A 54 7.64 3.77 13.51
C SER A 54 8.52 2.59 13.94
N GLU A 55 8.48 2.25 15.24
CA GLU A 55 9.17 1.12 15.87
C GLU A 55 8.37 -0.19 15.84
N ASN A 56 7.18 -0.26 15.25
CA ASN A 56 6.45 -1.54 15.19
C ASN A 56 5.79 -1.81 13.84
N LEU A 57 5.54 -0.77 13.05
CA LEU A 57 5.15 -0.93 11.65
C LEU A 57 6.38 -1.28 10.83
N PHE A 58 6.35 -2.49 10.27
CA PHE A 58 7.21 -2.90 9.17
C PHE A 58 8.72 -2.88 9.44
N LEU A 59 9.15 -2.86 10.71
CA LEU A 59 10.57 -2.88 11.09
C LEU A 59 11.36 -4.03 10.42
N ASP A 60 10.70 -5.17 10.23
CA ASP A 60 11.33 -6.39 9.72
C ASP A 60 11.03 -6.67 8.25
N ILE A 61 10.33 -5.78 7.54
CA ILE A 61 10.07 -5.96 6.11
C ILE A 61 11.26 -5.42 5.31
N LYS A 62 12.02 -6.35 4.75
CA LYS A 62 13.15 -6.12 3.85
C LYS A 62 12.93 -6.94 2.60
N PRO A 63 12.07 -6.48 1.67
CA PRO A 63 11.79 -7.21 0.46
C PRO A 63 12.98 -7.03 -0.49
N ASP A 64 13.28 -8.01 -1.32
CA ASP A 64 14.28 -7.85 -2.37
C ASP A 64 13.76 -6.85 -3.41
N ILE A 65 12.46 -6.94 -3.75
CA ILE A 65 11.81 -6.12 -4.77
C ILE A 65 10.59 -5.41 -4.20
N PHE A 66 10.51 -4.10 -4.40
CA PHE A 66 9.30 -3.30 -4.25
C PHE A 66 8.66 -3.10 -5.63
N LEU A 67 7.43 -3.59 -5.83
CA LEU A 67 6.64 -3.36 -7.03
C LEU A 67 5.60 -2.26 -6.80
N SER A 68 5.70 -1.19 -7.57
CA SER A 68 4.68 -0.15 -7.65
C SER A 68 3.98 -0.20 -9.00
N HIS A 69 2.67 0.05 -9.00
CA HIS A 69 1.80 -0.16 -10.15
C HIS A 69 0.50 0.64 -10.05
N SER A 70 -0.26 0.68 -11.14
CA SER A 70 -1.63 1.21 -11.12
C SER A 70 -2.55 0.23 -10.39
N HIS A 71 -3.50 0.73 -9.58
CA HIS A 71 -4.45 -0.14 -8.87
C HIS A 71 -5.31 -1.01 -9.82
N ALA A 72 -5.44 -0.61 -11.09
CA ALA A 72 -6.18 -1.37 -12.09
C ALA A 72 -5.43 -2.63 -12.58
N ASP A 73 -4.18 -2.81 -12.17
CA ASP A 73 -3.30 -3.92 -12.56
C ASP A 73 -2.95 -4.83 -11.36
N GLU A 74 -3.61 -4.66 -10.20
CA GLU A 74 -3.25 -5.34 -8.95
C GLU A 74 -3.17 -6.86 -9.09
N ASP A 75 -4.17 -7.50 -9.69
CA ASP A 75 -4.18 -8.96 -9.83
C ASP A 75 -3.02 -9.44 -10.70
N ASP A 76 -2.70 -8.73 -11.78
CA ASP A 76 -1.61 -9.08 -12.69
C ASP A 76 -0.23 -8.87 -12.04
N VAL A 77 -0.07 -7.81 -11.26
CA VAL A 77 1.14 -7.56 -10.47
C VAL A 77 1.33 -8.60 -9.37
N ILE A 78 0.25 -9.08 -8.76
CA ILE A 78 0.31 -10.19 -7.81
C ILE A 78 0.73 -11.48 -8.53
N ARG A 79 0.24 -11.75 -9.74
CA ARG A 79 0.69 -12.91 -10.53
C ARG A 79 2.19 -12.83 -10.81
N LEU A 80 2.69 -11.65 -11.19
CA LEU A 80 4.12 -11.41 -11.38
C LEU A 80 4.91 -11.65 -10.09
N ALA A 81 4.45 -11.12 -8.95
CA ALA A 81 5.10 -11.33 -7.66
C ALA A 81 5.17 -12.81 -7.27
N ILE A 82 4.09 -13.57 -7.50
CA ILE A 82 4.07 -15.03 -7.28
C ILE A 82 5.12 -15.74 -8.14
N LEU A 83 5.28 -15.33 -9.40
CA LEU A 83 6.28 -15.92 -10.30
C LEU A 83 7.71 -15.55 -9.88
N ILE A 84 7.96 -14.30 -9.49
CA ILE A 84 9.26 -13.86 -8.97
C ILE A 84 9.63 -14.64 -7.71
N GLU A 85 8.71 -14.75 -6.74
CA GLU A 85 8.92 -15.51 -5.51
C GLU A 85 9.21 -17.00 -5.81
N LYS A 86 8.49 -17.59 -6.77
CA LYS A 86 8.61 -19.01 -7.11
C LYS A 86 9.86 -19.37 -7.91
N GLU A 87 10.18 -18.58 -8.93
CA GLU A 87 11.23 -18.91 -9.91
C GLU A 87 12.59 -18.31 -9.52
N LEU A 88 12.60 -17.16 -8.83
CA LEU A 88 13.83 -16.46 -8.46
C LEU A 88 14.12 -16.52 -6.95
N ASN A 89 13.17 -16.99 -6.14
CA ASN A 89 13.28 -17.01 -4.69
C ASN A 89 13.59 -15.62 -4.10
N LEU A 90 13.04 -14.58 -4.73
CA LEU A 90 13.12 -13.18 -4.29
C LEU A 90 11.81 -12.78 -3.63
N SER A 91 11.90 -12.16 -2.48
CA SER A 91 10.77 -11.61 -1.74
C SER A 91 10.27 -10.33 -2.39
N VAL A 92 8.94 -10.22 -2.55
CA VAL A 92 8.30 -9.10 -3.22
C VAL A 92 7.37 -8.37 -2.27
N PHE A 93 7.42 -7.04 -2.31
CA PHE A 93 6.46 -6.17 -1.67
C PHE A 93 5.64 -5.42 -2.71
N ILE A 94 4.32 -5.45 -2.58
CA ILE A 94 3.37 -4.77 -3.45
C ILE A 94 2.65 -3.70 -2.64
N ASP A 95 2.70 -2.45 -3.09
CA ASP A 95 2.13 -1.30 -2.39
C ASP A 95 0.58 -1.37 -2.28
N SER A 96 -0.12 -1.79 -3.33
CA SER A 96 -1.60 -1.85 -3.33
C SER A 96 -2.17 -2.79 -2.27
N CYS A 97 -1.48 -3.89 -1.96
CA CYS A 97 -1.85 -4.82 -0.90
C CYS A 97 -1.86 -4.15 0.47
N VAL A 98 -1.18 -3.01 0.63
CA VAL A 98 -1.16 -2.22 1.86
C VAL A 98 -2.23 -1.13 1.82
N TRP A 99 -2.36 -0.40 0.71
CA TRP A 99 -3.33 0.69 0.60
C TRP A 99 -4.79 0.23 0.68
N GLY A 100 -5.11 -0.97 0.18
CA GLY A 100 -6.46 -1.54 0.27
C GLY A 100 -6.98 -1.62 1.71
N ASP A 101 -6.11 -1.86 2.68
CA ASP A 101 -6.51 -1.92 4.09
C ASP A 101 -6.42 -0.57 4.80
N ALA A 102 -5.71 0.42 4.25
CA ALA A 102 -5.68 1.77 4.82
C ALA A 102 -7.08 2.39 4.91
N PHE A 103 -7.90 2.26 3.86
CA PHE A 103 -9.29 2.75 3.88
C PHE A 103 -10.18 1.97 4.85
N LYS A 104 -9.98 0.66 4.96
CA LYS A 104 -10.69 -0.17 5.95
C LYS A 104 -10.30 0.24 7.38
N LEU A 105 -9.01 0.52 7.62
CA LEU A 105 -8.49 1.00 8.89
C LEU A 105 -9.06 2.38 9.23
N LEU A 106 -9.04 3.33 8.29
CA LEU A 106 -9.66 4.65 8.45
C LEU A 106 -11.12 4.53 8.84
N ARG A 107 -11.90 3.69 8.15
CA ARG A 107 -13.30 3.47 8.48
C ARG A 107 -13.49 2.95 9.91
N LYS A 108 -12.69 1.96 10.34
CA LYS A 108 -12.72 1.44 11.72
C LYS A 108 -12.38 2.51 12.76
N ILE A 109 -11.46 3.41 12.44
CA ILE A 109 -11.09 4.54 13.32
C ILE A 109 -12.23 5.57 13.35
N ASP A 110 -12.77 5.92 12.19
CA ASP A 110 -13.84 6.90 12.03
C ASP A 110 -15.10 6.44 12.80
N GLU A 111 -15.51 5.18 12.63
CA GLU A 111 -16.66 4.57 13.33
C GLU A 111 -16.49 4.55 14.86
N LYS A 112 -15.25 4.49 15.35
CA LYS A 112 -14.96 4.39 16.79
C LYS A 112 -14.74 5.73 17.48
N TYR A 113 -14.16 6.71 16.78
CA TYR A 113 -13.66 7.95 17.41
C TYR A 113 -14.23 9.22 16.80
N CYS A 114 -14.67 9.18 15.55
CA CYS A 114 -15.17 10.36 14.86
C CYS A 114 -16.69 10.43 14.89
N LEU A 115 -17.40 9.39 15.35
CA LEU A 115 -18.86 9.38 15.39
C LEU A 115 -19.39 10.40 16.42
N ASN A 116 -20.25 11.31 15.97
CA ASN A 116 -21.00 12.26 16.78
C ASN A 116 -22.50 12.10 16.45
N GLY A 117 -23.19 11.29 17.26
CA GLY A 117 -24.55 10.85 16.95
C GLY A 117 -24.57 9.93 15.73
N GLU A 118 -25.24 10.36 14.66
CA GLU A 118 -25.35 9.62 13.40
C GLU A 118 -24.37 10.07 12.31
N THR A 119 -23.54 11.09 12.59
CA THR A 119 -22.62 11.69 11.62
C THR A 119 -21.18 11.67 12.11
N PHE A 120 -20.21 11.82 11.21
CA PHE A 120 -18.81 11.95 11.60
C PHE A 120 -18.45 13.42 11.87
N ASP A 121 -17.73 13.67 12.96
CA ASP A 121 -17.07 14.94 13.24
C ASP A 121 -15.95 15.17 12.22
N TYR A 122 -16.12 16.23 11.42
CA TYR A 122 -15.21 16.58 10.34
C TYR A 122 -13.77 16.87 10.81
N HIS A 123 -13.61 17.56 11.94
CA HIS A 123 -12.30 17.96 12.44
C HIS A 123 -11.53 16.77 12.99
N ILE A 124 -12.20 15.92 13.78
CA ILE A 124 -11.60 14.71 14.32
C ILE A 124 -11.22 13.77 13.16
N ARG A 125 -12.12 13.59 12.19
CA ARG A 125 -11.88 12.74 11.02
C ARG A 125 -10.71 13.22 10.17
N ASN A 126 -10.57 14.52 9.96
CA ASN A 126 -9.43 15.07 9.21
C ASN A 126 -8.11 14.84 9.94
N HIS A 127 -8.10 14.97 11.26
CA HIS A 127 -6.91 14.72 12.07
C HIS A 127 -6.52 13.24 12.07
N THR A 128 -7.47 12.33 12.28
CA THR A 128 -7.21 10.88 12.23
C THR A 128 -6.75 10.45 10.85
N THR A 129 -7.39 10.96 9.79
CA THR A 129 -7.03 10.65 8.40
C THR A 129 -5.62 11.09 8.07
N SER A 130 -5.26 12.35 8.40
CA SER A 130 -3.92 12.88 8.13
C SER A 130 -2.84 12.07 8.83
N ASN A 131 -3.08 11.71 10.10
CA ASN A 131 -2.13 10.91 10.88
C ASN A 131 -1.90 9.53 10.28
N VAL A 132 -2.96 8.82 9.89
CA VAL A 132 -2.86 7.49 9.26
C VAL A 132 -2.06 7.57 7.96
N PHE A 133 -2.34 8.53 7.09
CA PHE A 133 -1.60 8.68 5.83
C PHE A 133 -0.14 9.06 6.06
N MET A 134 0.17 9.95 7.02
CA MET A 134 1.57 10.27 7.37
C MET A 134 2.34 9.03 7.83
N ILE A 135 1.71 8.19 8.63
CA ILE A 135 2.29 6.95 9.14
C ILE A 135 2.54 5.95 8.01
N LEU A 136 1.55 5.73 7.15
CA LEU A 136 1.66 4.83 6.00
C LEU A 136 2.74 5.31 5.03
N ASN A 137 2.85 6.62 4.81
CA ASN A 137 3.88 7.20 3.97
C ASN A 137 5.29 6.97 4.55
N SER A 138 5.46 7.20 5.86
CA SER A 138 6.72 6.91 6.55
C SER A 138 7.10 5.42 6.46
N ALA A 139 6.12 4.54 6.69
CA ALA A 139 6.28 3.10 6.53
C ALA A 139 6.71 2.69 5.12
N LEU A 140 6.08 3.25 4.08
CA LEU A 140 6.41 2.94 2.70
C LEU A 140 7.82 3.40 2.33
N HIS A 141 8.21 4.63 2.69
CA HIS A 141 9.57 5.10 2.46
C HIS A 141 10.61 4.20 3.13
N LYS A 142 10.32 3.71 4.34
CA LYS A 142 11.21 2.78 5.03
C LYS A 142 11.36 1.45 4.29
N ILE A 143 10.28 0.92 3.70
CA ILE A 143 10.33 -0.32 2.91
C ILE A 143 11.08 -0.09 1.59
N ILE A 144 10.89 1.06 0.94
CA ILE A 144 11.64 1.44 -0.25
C ILE A 144 13.14 1.55 0.06
N ASP A 145 13.50 2.18 1.18
CA ASP A 145 14.90 2.29 1.62
C ASP A 145 15.53 0.93 1.96
N ASN A 146 14.71 -0.01 2.43
CA ASN A 146 15.14 -1.36 2.80
C ASN A 146 15.20 -2.35 1.64
N CYS A 147 14.64 -2.04 0.48
CA CYS A 147 14.62 -2.95 -0.66
C CYS A 147 15.89 -2.86 -1.52
N GLU A 148 16.16 -3.90 -2.31
CA GLU A 148 17.27 -3.90 -3.25
C GLU A 148 16.88 -3.23 -4.58
N ALA A 149 15.65 -3.49 -5.04
CA ALA A 149 15.12 -2.93 -6.26
C ALA A 149 13.71 -2.34 -6.07
N PHE A 150 13.53 -1.10 -6.51
CA PHE A 150 12.24 -0.47 -6.69
C PHE A 150 11.87 -0.54 -8.17
N VAL A 151 10.76 -1.17 -8.50
CA VAL A 151 10.29 -1.34 -9.88
C VAL A 151 8.92 -0.69 -10.03
N PHE A 152 8.84 0.29 -10.91
CA PHE A 152 7.57 0.86 -11.35
C PHE A 152 7.12 0.18 -12.64
N LEU A 153 5.97 -0.48 -12.59
CA LEU A 153 5.34 -1.15 -13.74
C LEU A 153 4.34 -0.19 -14.39
N GLY A 154 4.81 0.51 -15.43
CA GLY A 154 3.99 1.37 -16.26
C GLY A 154 3.17 0.55 -17.26
N THR A 155 1.89 0.86 -17.32
CA THR A 155 0.89 0.34 -18.27
C THR A 155 0.16 1.51 -18.91
N ASP A 156 -0.61 1.26 -19.96
CA ASP A 156 -1.57 2.23 -20.53
C ASP A 156 -2.64 2.71 -19.53
N LYS A 157 -2.87 1.95 -18.45
CA LYS A 157 -3.72 2.35 -17.31
C LYS A 157 -2.99 3.25 -16.30
N SER A 158 -1.68 3.42 -16.45
CA SER A 158 -0.87 4.33 -15.64
C SER A 158 -1.13 5.75 -16.11
N ILE A 159 -1.60 6.61 -15.20
CA ILE A 159 -2.08 7.94 -15.56
C ILE A 159 -0.88 8.86 -15.84
N PRO A 160 -0.75 9.43 -17.06
CA PRO A 160 0.21 10.49 -17.32
C PRO A 160 -0.20 11.75 -16.54
N ILE A 161 0.79 12.45 -15.98
CA ILE A 161 0.62 13.69 -15.17
C ILE A 161 -0.26 14.75 -15.87
N THR A 162 -0.31 14.74 -17.20
CA THR A 162 -1.08 15.70 -18.00
C THR A 162 -2.60 15.48 -17.95
N ASN A 163 -3.07 14.27 -17.63
CA ASN A 163 -4.50 13.93 -17.66
C ASN A 163 -5.14 13.90 -16.26
N THR A 164 -4.38 14.25 -15.22
CA THR A 164 -4.80 14.17 -13.81
C THR A 164 -5.95 15.13 -13.44
N PHE A 165 -6.28 16.11 -14.30
CA PHE A 165 -7.27 17.16 -13.99
C PHE A 165 -8.63 17.01 -14.67
N GLU A 166 -8.77 16.15 -15.69
CA GLU A 166 -10.04 16.00 -16.42
C GLU A 166 -10.88 14.80 -15.97
N ASP A 167 -10.21 13.72 -15.55
CA ASP A 167 -10.86 12.56 -14.96
C ASP A 167 -10.50 12.47 -13.49
N LYS A 168 -11.51 12.24 -12.63
CA LYS A 168 -11.39 12.11 -11.16
C LYS A 168 -10.57 10.87 -10.73
N LYS A 169 -9.32 10.77 -11.15
CA LYS A 169 -8.40 9.67 -10.86
C LYS A 169 -6.99 10.26 -10.69
N TYR A 170 -6.51 10.22 -9.45
CA TYR A 170 -5.30 10.88 -8.98
C TYR A 170 -4.03 10.03 -9.14
N LEU A 171 -2.90 10.73 -9.05
CA LEU A 171 -1.50 10.32 -9.27
C LEU A 171 -1.14 8.88 -8.88
N VAL A 172 -0.43 8.23 -9.79
CA VAL A 172 0.36 7.03 -9.53
C VAL A 172 1.77 7.50 -9.20
N VAL A 173 2.20 7.30 -7.97
CA VAL A 173 3.58 7.22 -7.44
C VAL A 173 3.58 7.68 -5.98
N PHE A 174 2.79 8.70 -5.61
CA PHE A 174 2.45 8.98 -4.21
C PHE A 174 1.08 9.66 -4.21
N GLN A 175 0.16 9.19 -3.35
CA GLN A 175 -1.18 9.78 -3.14
C GLN A 175 -2.28 9.42 -4.17
N LYS A 176 -3.07 8.40 -3.82
CA LYS A 176 -4.49 8.70 -3.57
C LYS A 176 -4.56 9.45 -2.24
N VAL A 177 -4.68 10.77 -2.28
CA VAL A 177 -5.42 11.56 -1.28
C VAL A 177 -6.84 11.67 -1.80
#